data_AF-A0A533WLZ6-F1
#
_entry.id   AF-A0A533WLZ6-F1
#
_cell.length_a   1.000
_cell.length_b   1.000
_cell.length_c   1.000
_cell.angle_alpha   90.00
_cell.angle_beta   90.00
_cell.angle_gamma   90.00
#
_symmetry.space_group_name_H-M   'P 1'
#
loop_
_entity.id
_entity.type
_entity.pdbx_description
1 polymer ?
#
loop_
_entity_poly.entity_id
_entity_poly.type
_entity_poly.pdbx_seq_one_letter_code
_entity_poly.pdbx_strand_id
1 'polypeptide(L)'
;MSSNDKNSKLDKMDLAYAAILGLAVVITAWCGYQHELWSSALTFELKQANTAHREFTTTQLKEGQSTVIDAIAFTGYLDAVSNHDQKLADYYKDGFRPEMRAAFDAWIKTDPFNNTTAKTSPFDMPEYPLASDSEKANSFLQVVDEKSQNANKMSSIASNYVFFTSMYASVSFLEGIGRVFASRKMQGLFLVMGAMVFSGTTIVMFAAMPIYPGNFSL
;
A
#
# COMPACT_ATOMS: atom_id res chain seq x y z
N MET A 1 -45.45 44.57 20.76
CA MET A 1 -44.55 43.44 20.48
C MET A 1 -43.99 42.94 21.81
N SER A 2 -44.70 42.01 22.47
CA SER A 2 -44.54 41.69 23.90
C SER A 2 -43.33 40.78 24.17
N SER A 3 -42.71 40.96 25.34
CA SER A 3 -41.54 40.22 25.88
C SER A 3 -41.61 38.69 25.71
N ASN A 4 -42.82 38.12 25.63
CA ASN A 4 -43.06 36.68 25.49
C ASN A 4 -42.53 36.09 24.16
N ASP A 5 -42.53 36.88 23.09
CA ASP A 5 -42.07 36.45 21.75
C ASP A 5 -40.53 36.45 21.63
N LYS A 6 -39.87 37.23 22.50
CA LYS A 6 -38.41 37.27 22.62
C LYS A 6 -37.85 36.06 23.36
N ASN A 7 -38.63 35.44 24.26
CA ASN A 7 -38.25 34.26 25.05
C ASN A 7 -38.48 32.96 24.28
N SER A 8 -39.61 32.81 23.57
CA SER A 8 -39.87 31.60 22.76
C SER A 8 -38.89 31.41 21.59
N LYS A 9 -38.38 32.51 21.02
CA LYS A 9 -37.36 32.49 19.97
C LYS A 9 -35.95 32.22 20.49
N LEU A 10 -35.66 32.51 21.76
CA LEU A 10 -34.38 32.16 22.38
C LEU A 10 -34.28 30.63 22.55
N ASP A 11 -35.33 29.99 23.09
CA ASP A 11 -35.39 28.53 23.23
C ASP A 11 -35.24 27.79 21.89
N LYS A 12 -35.89 28.26 20.84
CA LYS A 12 -35.84 27.58 19.52
C LYS A 12 -34.47 27.65 18.88
N MET A 13 -33.76 28.77 19.04
CA MET A 13 -32.43 28.95 18.47
C MET A 13 -31.40 28.13 19.24
N ASP A 14 -31.46 28.14 20.57
CA ASP A 14 -30.58 27.35 21.42
C ASP A 14 -30.79 25.84 21.21
N LEU A 15 -32.05 25.43 21.00
CA LEU A 15 -32.38 24.06 20.61
C LEU A 15 -31.79 23.69 19.23
N ALA A 16 -31.84 24.60 18.25
CA ALA A 16 -31.28 24.36 16.92
C ALA A 16 -29.74 24.20 16.98
N TYR A 17 -29.05 25.08 17.71
CA TYR A 17 -27.62 24.96 17.99
C TYR A 17 -27.27 23.60 18.63
N ALA A 18 -28.02 23.22 19.67
CA ALA A 18 -27.82 21.94 20.35
C ALA A 18 -28.06 20.74 19.42
N ALA A 19 -29.08 20.82 18.56
CA ALA A 19 -29.41 19.77 17.60
C ALA A 19 -28.30 19.59 16.55
N ILE A 20 -27.85 20.68 15.91
CA ILE A 20 -26.79 20.61 14.88
C ILE A 20 -25.47 20.14 15.50
N LEU A 21 -25.11 20.67 16.67
CA LEU A 21 -23.90 20.25 17.38
C LEU A 21 -23.96 18.76 17.76
N GLY A 22 -25.09 18.28 18.27
CA GLY A 22 -25.29 16.87 18.61
C GLY A 22 -25.18 15.97 17.37
N LEU A 23 -25.81 16.35 16.26
CA LEU A 23 -25.72 15.62 15.00
C LEU A 23 -24.29 15.61 14.45
N ALA A 24 -23.57 16.73 14.52
CA ALA A 24 -22.17 16.81 14.10
C ALA A 24 -21.28 15.85 14.89
N VAL A 25 -21.49 15.71 16.20
CA VAL A 25 -20.75 14.76 17.04
C VAL A 25 -21.06 13.31 16.64
N VAL A 26 -22.34 12.96 16.44
CA VAL A 26 -22.73 11.60 16.01
C VAL A 26 -22.11 11.25 14.66
N ILE A 27 -22.16 12.16 13.68
CA ILE A 27 -21.57 11.90 12.37
C ILE A 27 -20.04 11.87 12.44
N THR A 28 -19.41 12.68 13.30
CA THR A 28 -17.97 12.61 13.54
C THR A 28 -17.55 11.23 14.05
N ALA A 29 -18.28 10.68 15.03
CA ALA A 29 -18.03 9.34 15.54
C ALA A 29 -18.24 8.27 14.45
N TRP A 30 -19.28 8.43 13.61
CA TRP A 30 -19.51 7.55 12.46
C TRP A 30 -18.35 7.58 11.45
N CYS A 31 -17.82 8.77 11.12
CA CYS A 31 -16.66 8.90 10.24
C CYS A 31 -15.43 8.22 10.83
N GLY A 32 -15.17 8.38 12.13
CA GLY A 32 -14.08 7.68 12.82
C GLY A 32 -14.22 6.15 12.74
N TYR A 33 -15.43 5.64 12.99
CA TYR A 33 -15.73 4.22 12.87
C TYR A 33 -15.50 3.68 11.44
N GLN A 34 -16.00 4.39 10.42
CA GLN A 34 -15.77 4.00 9.02
C GLN A 34 -14.28 4.04 8.65
N HIS A 35 -13.54 5.04 9.12
CA HIS A 35 -12.08 5.11 8.94
C HIS A 35 -11.40 3.85 9.49
N GLU A 36 -11.73 3.44 10.72
CA GLU A 36 -11.14 2.25 11.35
C GLU A 36 -11.46 0.96 10.58
N LEU A 37 -12.69 0.79 10.10
CA LEU A 37 -13.08 -0.38 9.30
C LEU A 37 -12.27 -0.48 8.00
N TRP A 38 -12.17 0.62 7.24
CA TRP A 38 -11.37 0.67 6.02
C TRP A 38 -9.87 0.50 6.29
N SER A 39 -9.36 1.09 7.38
CA SER A 39 -7.96 0.97 7.82
C SER A 39 -7.60 -0.47 8.23
N SER A 40 -8.54 -1.19 8.84
CA SER A 40 -8.37 -2.61 9.17
C SER A 40 -8.27 -3.48 7.90
N ALA A 41 -9.17 -3.28 6.93
CA ALA A 41 -9.13 -3.98 5.64
C ALA A 41 -7.83 -3.67 4.86
N LEU A 42 -7.43 -2.39 4.83
CA LEU A 42 -6.13 -1.95 4.29
C LEU A 42 -4.97 -2.73 4.91
N THR A 43 -4.96 -2.87 6.23
CA THR A 43 -3.89 -3.58 6.95
C THR A 43 -3.78 -5.04 6.52
N PHE A 44 -4.90 -5.70 6.24
CA PHE A 44 -4.92 -7.07 5.74
C PHE A 44 -4.34 -7.20 4.32
N GLU A 45 -4.66 -6.27 3.42
CA GLU A 45 -4.09 -6.24 2.07
C GLU A 45 -2.58 -5.93 2.11
N LEU A 46 -2.15 -4.97 2.93
CA LEU A 46 -0.72 -4.67 3.12
C LEU A 46 0.05 -5.85 3.73
N LYS A 47 -0.56 -6.60 4.66
CA LYS A 47 0.06 -7.81 5.21
C LYS A 47 0.33 -8.84 4.12
N GLN A 48 -0.63 -9.08 3.23
CA GLN A 48 -0.46 -10.01 2.11
C GLN A 48 0.61 -9.51 1.12
N ALA A 49 0.60 -8.22 0.78
CA ALA A 49 1.63 -7.61 -0.08
C ALA A 49 3.03 -7.80 0.53
N ASN A 50 3.20 -7.51 1.82
CA ASN A 50 4.49 -7.66 2.51
C ASN A 50 4.93 -9.13 2.60
N THR A 51 4.01 -10.07 2.81
CA THR A 51 4.33 -11.51 2.76
C THR A 51 4.82 -11.90 1.37
N ALA A 52 4.13 -11.51 0.30
CA ALA A 52 4.55 -11.80 -1.07
C ALA A 52 5.91 -11.15 -1.40
N HIS A 53 6.13 -9.91 -0.96
CA HIS A 53 7.42 -9.23 -1.16
C HIS A 53 8.56 -9.95 -0.41
N ARG A 54 8.32 -10.46 0.79
CA ARG A 54 9.30 -11.27 1.54
C ARG A 54 9.64 -12.57 0.82
N GLU A 55 8.65 -13.26 0.26
CA GLU A 55 8.88 -14.48 -0.54
C GLU A 55 9.66 -14.19 -1.82
N PHE A 56 9.39 -13.07 -2.48
CA PHE A 56 10.19 -12.56 -3.60
C PHE A 56 11.65 -12.34 -3.19
N THR A 57 11.92 -11.57 -2.13
CA THR A 57 13.29 -11.31 -1.67
C THR A 57 14.01 -12.60 -1.25
N THR A 58 13.28 -13.55 -0.64
CA THR A 58 13.86 -14.83 -0.22
C THR A 58 14.23 -15.69 -1.43
N THR A 59 13.39 -15.72 -2.46
CA THR A 59 13.66 -16.42 -3.73
C THR A 59 14.87 -15.81 -4.42
N GLN A 60 14.88 -14.49 -4.60
CA GLN A 60 15.99 -13.74 -5.18
C GLN A 60 17.31 -13.95 -4.45
N LEU A 61 17.29 -13.98 -3.11
CA LEU A 61 18.49 -14.24 -2.33
C LEU A 61 19.03 -15.66 -2.55
N LYS A 62 18.15 -16.67 -2.61
CA LYS A 62 18.55 -18.06 -2.90
C LYS A 62 19.15 -18.20 -4.30
N GLU A 63 18.55 -17.54 -5.28
CA GLU A 63 19.07 -17.53 -6.65
C GLU A 63 20.40 -16.77 -6.74
N GLY A 64 20.55 -15.63 -6.07
CA GLY A 64 21.84 -14.93 -5.98
C GLY A 64 22.94 -15.77 -5.30
N GLN A 65 22.62 -16.48 -4.21
CA GLN A 65 23.55 -17.43 -3.58
C GLN A 65 23.94 -18.57 -4.53
N SER A 66 22.98 -19.03 -5.34
CA SER A 66 23.22 -20.04 -6.36
C SER A 66 24.24 -19.57 -7.40
N THR A 67 24.09 -18.34 -7.88
CA THR A 67 25.04 -17.73 -8.83
C THR A 67 26.44 -17.57 -8.23
N VAL A 68 26.55 -17.23 -6.94
CA VAL A 68 27.86 -17.18 -6.27
C VAL A 68 28.52 -18.56 -6.21
N ILE A 69 27.75 -19.61 -5.89
CA ILE A 69 28.25 -20.99 -5.88
C ILE A 69 28.72 -21.40 -7.28
N ASP A 70 27.93 -21.10 -8.30
CA ASP A 70 28.29 -21.38 -9.69
C ASP A 70 29.55 -20.63 -10.11
N ALA A 71 29.71 -19.36 -9.70
CA ALA A 71 30.90 -18.56 -10.00
C ALA A 71 32.17 -19.12 -9.34
N ILE A 72 32.07 -19.59 -8.10
CA ILE A 72 33.18 -20.27 -7.40
C ILE A 72 33.55 -21.57 -8.12
N ALA A 73 32.57 -22.39 -8.51
CA ALA A 73 32.81 -23.63 -9.22
C ALA A 73 33.44 -23.38 -10.61
N PHE A 74 32.97 -22.36 -11.33
CA PHE A 74 33.53 -21.96 -12.61
C PHE A 74 34.97 -21.46 -12.50
N THR A 75 35.28 -20.68 -11.47
CA THR A 75 36.65 -20.22 -11.20
C THR A 75 37.57 -21.40 -10.93
N GLY A 76 37.13 -22.37 -10.12
CA GLY A 76 37.89 -23.61 -9.88
C GLY A 76 38.12 -24.44 -11.14
N TYR A 77 37.13 -24.50 -12.04
CA TYR A 77 37.29 -25.11 -13.36
C TYR A 77 38.37 -24.40 -14.19
N LEU A 78 38.33 -23.06 -14.27
CA LEU A 78 39.31 -22.28 -15.02
C LEU A 78 40.74 -22.46 -14.47
N ASP A 79 40.90 -22.48 -13.15
CA ASP A 79 42.19 -22.73 -12.50
C ASP A 79 42.71 -24.14 -12.83
N ALA A 80 41.86 -25.15 -12.81
CA ALA A 80 42.24 -26.52 -13.16
C ALA A 80 42.67 -26.65 -14.62
N VAL A 81 41.93 -26.03 -15.54
CA VAL A 81 42.28 -25.98 -16.97
C VAL A 81 43.61 -25.26 -17.19
N SER A 82 43.83 -24.12 -16.52
CA SER A 82 45.08 -23.36 -16.61
C SER A 82 46.28 -24.12 -16.07
N ASN A 83 46.09 -25.00 -15.08
CA ASN A 83 47.14 -25.87 -14.53
C ASN A 83 47.27 -27.21 -15.27
N HIS A 84 46.52 -27.41 -16.37
CA HIS A 84 46.47 -28.66 -17.13
C HIS A 84 46.03 -29.89 -16.31
N ASP A 85 45.30 -29.70 -15.20
CA ASP A 85 44.75 -30.77 -14.38
C ASP A 85 43.33 -31.14 -14.86
N GLN A 86 43.28 -32.00 -15.88
CA GLN A 86 42.01 -32.46 -16.46
C GLN A 86 41.12 -33.19 -15.45
N LYS A 87 41.72 -33.92 -14.49
CA LYS A 87 40.96 -34.66 -13.49
C LYS A 87 40.22 -33.71 -12.55
N LEU A 88 40.88 -32.62 -12.14
CA LEU A 88 40.26 -31.59 -11.32
C LEU A 88 39.23 -30.76 -12.10
N ALA A 89 39.49 -30.48 -13.39
CA ALA A 89 38.54 -29.79 -14.26
C ALA A 89 37.24 -30.58 -14.44
N ASP A 90 37.33 -31.89 -14.70
CA ASP A 90 36.16 -32.77 -14.81
C ASP A 90 35.37 -32.84 -13.50
N TYR A 91 36.06 -32.85 -12.35
CA TYR A 91 35.41 -32.81 -11.04
C TYR A 91 34.55 -31.56 -10.83
N TYR A 92 35.06 -30.37 -11.17
CA TYR A 92 34.27 -29.14 -11.10
C TYR A 92 33.09 -29.17 -12.09
N LYS A 93 33.31 -29.66 -13.31
CA LYS A 93 32.28 -29.74 -14.34
C LYS A 93 31.13 -30.67 -13.94
N ASP A 94 31.43 -31.81 -13.32
CA ASP A 94 30.41 -32.74 -12.84
C ASP A 94 29.65 -32.22 -11.62
N GLY A 95 30.27 -31.33 -10.84
CA GLY A 95 29.64 -30.62 -9.73
C GLY A 95 28.74 -29.45 -10.14
N PHE A 96 28.75 -29.03 -11.41
CA PHE A 96 27.90 -27.93 -11.86
C PHE A 96 26.42 -28.26 -11.69
N ARG A 97 25.67 -27.30 -11.16
CA ARG A 97 24.22 -27.37 -11.10
C ARG A 97 23.63 -27.49 -12.51
N PRO A 98 22.44 -28.08 -12.68
CA PRO A 98 21.84 -28.28 -14.01
C PRO A 98 21.75 -27.00 -14.85
N GLU A 99 21.38 -25.88 -14.22
CA GLU A 99 21.25 -24.56 -14.84
C GLU A 99 22.61 -24.05 -15.36
N MET A 100 23.64 -24.08 -14.51
CA MET A 100 25.00 -23.72 -14.89
C MET A 100 25.57 -24.67 -15.95
N ARG A 101 25.27 -25.97 -15.86
CA ARG A 101 25.75 -26.97 -16.82
C ARG A 101 25.19 -26.72 -18.21
N ALA A 102 23.91 -26.38 -18.34
CA ALA A 102 23.31 -26.03 -19.63
C ALA A 102 23.98 -24.80 -20.26
N ALA A 103 24.19 -23.74 -19.47
CA ALA A 103 24.87 -22.53 -19.92
C ALA A 103 26.34 -22.79 -20.26
N PHE A 104 27.05 -23.56 -19.44
CA PHE A 104 28.43 -23.95 -19.67
C PHE A 104 28.61 -24.81 -20.93
N ASP A 105 27.74 -25.80 -21.14
CA ASP A 105 27.80 -26.66 -22.32
C ASP A 105 27.46 -25.90 -23.61
N ALA A 106 26.61 -24.87 -23.54
CA ALA A 106 26.37 -23.95 -24.65
C ALA A 106 27.58 -23.03 -24.89
N TRP A 107 28.17 -22.49 -23.81
CA TRP A 107 29.32 -21.59 -23.86
C TRP A 107 30.56 -22.28 -24.43
N ILE A 108 30.92 -23.47 -23.95
CA ILE A 108 32.12 -24.19 -24.39
C ILE A 108 32.07 -24.56 -25.89
N LYS A 109 30.87 -24.78 -26.45
CA LYS A 109 30.67 -25.02 -27.89
C LYS A 109 31.02 -23.81 -28.77
N THR A 110 31.06 -22.61 -28.19
CA THR A 110 31.48 -21.39 -28.91
C THR A 110 33.00 -21.23 -29.01
N ASP A 111 33.75 -22.17 -28.43
CA ASP A 111 35.22 -22.21 -28.34
C ASP A 111 35.81 -20.94 -27.70
N PRO A 112 35.44 -20.62 -26.45
CA PRO A 112 35.74 -19.33 -25.82
C PRO A 112 37.24 -19.09 -25.59
N PHE A 113 38.07 -20.13 -25.64
CA PHE A 113 39.51 -20.02 -25.45
C PHE A 113 40.27 -19.60 -26.72
N ASN A 114 39.68 -19.84 -27.90
CA ASN A 114 40.32 -19.51 -29.18
C ASN A 114 39.50 -18.49 -30.01
N ASN A 115 38.25 -18.23 -29.63
CA ASN A 115 37.34 -17.33 -30.34
C ASN A 115 37.12 -16.03 -29.57
N THR A 116 37.65 -14.92 -30.09
CA THR A 116 37.51 -13.59 -29.49
C THR A 116 36.09 -13.00 -29.58
N THR A 117 35.20 -13.62 -30.35
CA THR A 117 33.79 -13.25 -30.50
C THR A 117 32.86 -14.00 -29.55
N ALA A 118 33.37 -15.02 -28.84
CA ALA A 118 32.58 -15.77 -27.86
C ALA A 118 32.25 -14.89 -26.65
N LYS A 119 31.15 -15.23 -25.95
CA LYS A 119 30.80 -14.54 -24.69
C LYS A 119 31.89 -14.79 -23.64
N THR A 120 32.11 -13.82 -22.76
CA THR A 120 33.19 -13.86 -21.77
C THR A 120 33.01 -14.97 -20.73
N SER A 121 31.76 -15.28 -20.37
CA SER A 121 31.45 -16.26 -19.33
C SER A 121 30.15 -17.02 -19.62
N PRO A 122 29.98 -18.26 -19.11
CA PRO A 122 28.69 -18.95 -19.12
C PRO A 122 27.54 -18.13 -18.50
N PHE A 123 27.83 -17.24 -17.55
CA PHE A 123 26.82 -16.37 -16.92
C PHE A 123 26.21 -15.35 -17.88
N ASP A 124 26.88 -15.04 -18.99
CA ASP A 124 26.36 -14.13 -20.01
C ASP A 124 25.48 -14.86 -21.04
N MET A 125 25.38 -16.19 -20.97
CA MET A 125 24.61 -17.00 -21.90
C MET A 125 23.10 -16.88 -21.63
N PRO A 126 22.23 -16.86 -22.66
CA PRO A 126 20.77 -16.81 -22.45
C PRO A 126 20.21 -18.02 -21.70
N GLU A 127 20.93 -19.15 -21.73
CA GLU A 127 20.55 -20.39 -21.03
C GLU A 127 20.78 -20.31 -19.52
N TYR A 128 21.55 -19.33 -19.02
CA TYR A 128 21.74 -19.13 -17.58
C TYR A 128 20.55 -18.34 -17.00
N PRO A 129 19.79 -18.88 -16.04
CA PRO A 129 18.64 -18.18 -15.48
C PRO A 129 19.08 -16.97 -14.66
N LEU A 130 18.53 -15.80 -15.00
CA LEU A 130 18.65 -14.61 -14.17
C LEU A 130 17.72 -14.75 -12.96
N ALA A 131 18.22 -14.43 -11.76
CA ALA A 131 17.43 -14.45 -10.53
C ALA A 131 16.16 -13.56 -10.62
N SER A 132 16.23 -12.46 -11.38
CA SER A 132 15.06 -11.60 -11.61
C SER A 132 13.97 -12.20 -12.49
N ASP A 133 14.31 -13.20 -13.31
CA ASP A 133 13.45 -13.67 -14.39
C ASP A 133 12.73 -14.97 -14.06
N SER A 134 12.90 -15.48 -12.83
CA SER A 134 12.18 -16.68 -12.42
C SER A 134 10.68 -16.39 -12.39
N GLU A 135 9.91 -17.24 -13.08
CA GLU A 135 8.45 -17.13 -13.15
C GLU A 135 7.82 -17.08 -11.74
N LYS A 136 8.45 -17.78 -10.79
CA LYS A 136 8.09 -17.74 -9.37
C LYS A 136 8.30 -16.35 -8.75
N ALA A 137 9.46 -15.73 -8.94
CA ALA A 137 9.70 -14.37 -8.44
C ALA A 137 8.71 -13.36 -9.05
N ASN A 138 8.46 -13.46 -10.35
CA ASN A 138 7.50 -12.60 -11.05
C ASN A 138 6.06 -12.78 -10.56
N SER A 139 5.65 -14.01 -10.23
CA SER A 139 4.32 -14.27 -9.66
C SER A 139 4.10 -13.57 -8.32
N PHE A 140 5.13 -13.50 -7.45
CA PHE A 140 5.04 -12.76 -6.20
C PHE A 140 4.92 -11.26 -6.41
N LEU A 141 5.64 -10.69 -7.40
CA LEU A 141 5.54 -9.27 -7.71
C LEU A 141 4.14 -8.87 -8.22
N GLN A 142 3.47 -9.74 -8.99
CA GLN A 142 2.09 -9.50 -9.41
C GLN A 142 1.14 -9.40 -8.20
N VAL A 143 1.30 -10.31 -7.22
CA VAL A 143 0.51 -10.26 -5.98
C VAL A 143 0.83 -8.98 -5.19
N VAL A 144 2.09 -8.56 -5.11
CA VAL A 144 2.48 -7.30 -4.45
C VAL A 144 1.77 -6.12 -5.10
N ASP A 145 1.77 -6.02 -6.42
CA ASP A 145 1.15 -4.91 -7.14
C ASP A 145 -0.38 -4.89 -6.93
N GLU A 146 -1.04 -6.04 -7.13
CA GLU A 146 -2.49 -6.16 -6.93
C GLU A 146 -2.91 -5.75 -5.51
N LYS A 147 -2.25 -6.31 -4.50
CA LYS A 147 -2.56 -6.04 -3.09
C LYS A 147 -2.22 -4.61 -2.69
N SER A 148 -1.15 -4.04 -3.21
CA SER A 148 -0.78 -2.64 -2.97
C SER A 148 -1.78 -1.67 -3.62
N GLN A 149 -2.27 -1.97 -4.81
CA GLN A 149 -3.30 -1.16 -5.47
C GLN A 149 -4.63 -1.19 -4.71
N ASN A 150 -5.04 -2.36 -4.22
CA ASN A 150 -6.24 -2.48 -3.38
C ASN A 150 -6.07 -1.73 -2.06
N ALA A 151 -4.92 -1.89 -1.40
CA ALA A 151 -4.55 -1.13 -0.21
C ALA A 151 -4.64 0.38 -0.47
N ASN A 152 -4.08 0.90 -1.56
CA ASN A 152 -4.13 2.32 -1.89
C ASN A 152 -5.55 2.86 -2.03
N LYS A 153 -6.46 2.09 -2.66
CA LYS A 153 -7.88 2.45 -2.75
C LYS A 153 -8.53 2.53 -1.37
N MET A 154 -8.31 1.53 -0.52
CA MET A 154 -8.84 1.50 0.85
C MET A 154 -8.29 2.62 1.72
N SER A 155 -6.99 2.92 1.60
CA SER A 155 -6.32 4.02 2.29
C SER A 155 -6.90 5.37 1.90
N SER A 156 -7.18 5.59 0.61
CA SER A 156 -7.83 6.81 0.13
C SER A 156 -9.22 6.98 0.75
N ILE A 157 -10.03 5.91 0.79
CA ILE A 157 -11.36 5.94 1.41
C ILE A 157 -11.24 6.25 2.92
N ALA A 158 -10.36 5.53 3.63
CA ALA A 158 -10.14 5.76 5.06
C ALA A 158 -9.69 7.21 5.34
N SER A 159 -8.80 7.76 4.53
CA SER A 159 -8.31 9.13 4.66
C SER A 159 -9.40 10.17 4.40
N ASN A 160 -10.28 9.93 3.42
CA ASN A 160 -11.40 10.81 3.14
C ASN A 160 -12.37 10.90 4.33
N TYR A 161 -12.58 9.82 5.10
CA TYR A 161 -13.36 9.88 6.33
C TYR A 161 -12.73 10.80 7.40
N VAL A 162 -11.40 10.86 7.49
CA VAL A 162 -10.69 11.81 8.37
C VAL A 162 -10.91 13.25 7.92
N PHE A 163 -10.91 13.49 6.61
CA PHE A 163 -11.26 14.81 6.06
C PHE A 163 -12.67 15.24 6.48
N PHE A 164 -13.66 14.37 6.37
CA PHE A 164 -15.02 14.66 6.82
C PHE A 164 -15.11 14.92 8.34
N THR A 165 -14.39 14.14 9.15
CA THR A 165 -14.25 14.41 10.59
C THR A 165 -13.76 15.84 10.87
N SER A 166 -12.77 16.33 10.11
CA SER A 166 -12.28 17.71 10.24
C SER A 166 -13.34 18.75 9.87
N MET A 167 -14.15 18.49 8.83
CA MET A 167 -15.27 19.35 8.46
C MET A 167 -16.33 19.41 9.58
N TYR A 168 -16.69 18.29 10.20
CA TYR A 168 -17.66 18.28 11.31
C TYR A 168 -17.10 18.88 12.60
N ALA A 169 -15.78 18.79 12.84
CA ALA A 169 -15.12 19.55 13.91
C ALA A 169 -15.27 21.07 13.68
N SER A 170 -15.16 21.52 12.43
CA SER A 170 -15.36 22.93 12.06
C SER A 170 -16.82 23.36 12.27
N VAL A 171 -17.80 22.52 11.93
CA VAL A 171 -19.22 22.75 12.25
C VAL A 171 -19.40 22.87 13.76
N SER A 172 -18.86 21.93 14.53
CA SER A 172 -18.98 21.92 15.99
C SER A 172 -18.39 23.19 16.61
N PHE A 173 -17.29 23.68 16.06
CA PHE A 173 -16.69 24.95 16.46
C PHE A 173 -17.58 26.15 16.14
N LEU A 174 -18.15 26.24 14.93
CA LEU A 174 -19.06 27.32 14.53
C LEU A 174 -20.30 27.38 15.43
N GLU A 175 -20.90 26.22 15.71
CA GLU A 175 -22.05 26.09 16.60
C GLU A 175 -21.67 26.36 18.08
N GLY A 176 -20.44 26.04 18.46
CA GLY A 176 -19.87 26.35 19.77
C GLY A 176 -19.71 27.85 19.99
N ILE A 177 -19.02 28.54 19.08
CA ILE A 177 -18.68 29.95 19.23
C ILE A 177 -19.87 30.88 18.95
N GLY A 178 -20.80 30.47 18.07
CA GLY A 178 -22.00 31.23 17.77
C GLY A 178 -22.79 31.62 19.03
N ARG A 179 -22.84 30.71 20.02
CA ARG A 179 -23.54 30.91 21.30
C ARG A 179 -22.87 31.91 22.25
N VAL A 180 -21.58 32.20 22.07
CA VAL A 180 -20.83 33.14 22.93
C VAL A 180 -21.23 34.60 22.64
N PHE A 181 -21.69 34.90 21.42
CA PHE A 181 -22.04 36.27 21.05
C PHE A 181 -23.35 36.71 21.70
N ALA A 182 -23.33 37.88 22.36
CA ALA A 182 -24.55 38.49 22.92
C ALA A 182 -25.53 39.01 21.85
N SER A 183 -25.06 39.26 20.63
CA SER A 183 -25.88 39.78 19.52
C SER A 183 -26.63 38.66 18.81
N ARG A 184 -27.97 38.70 18.85
CA ARG A 184 -28.83 37.72 18.15
C ARG A 184 -28.62 37.66 16.63
N LYS A 185 -28.21 38.77 16.01
CA LYS A 185 -27.89 38.77 14.56
C LYS A 185 -26.64 37.94 14.28
N MET A 186 -25.65 38.02 15.17
CA MET A 186 -24.41 37.24 15.06
C MET A 186 -24.67 35.77 15.36
N GLN A 187 -25.48 35.46 16.38
CA GLN A 187 -25.96 34.09 16.64
C GLN A 187 -26.71 33.53 15.42
N GLY A 188 -27.59 34.28 14.78
CA GLY A 188 -28.26 33.80 13.56
C GLY A 188 -27.29 33.52 12.41
N LEU A 189 -26.27 34.36 12.22
CA LEU A 189 -25.28 34.22 11.15
C LEU A 189 -24.44 32.94 11.31
N PHE A 190 -23.89 32.69 12.51
CA PHE A 190 -23.09 31.49 12.78
C PHE A 190 -23.91 30.21 12.66
N LEU A 191 -25.16 30.22 13.14
CA LEU A 191 -26.09 29.09 13.00
C LEU A 191 -26.34 28.74 11.53
N VAL A 192 -26.59 29.75 10.68
CA VAL A 192 -26.82 29.53 9.25
C VAL A 192 -25.55 29.02 8.57
N MET A 193 -24.37 29.56 8.92
CA MET A 193 -23.10 29.09 8.38
C MET A 193 -22.80 27.64 8.77
N GLY A 194 -22.93 27.30 10.06
CA GLY A 194 -22.69 25.94 10.54
C GLY A 194 -23.70 24.94 9.96
N ALA A 195 -24.98 25.31 9.90
CA ALA A 195 -26.02 24.50 9.23
C ALA A 195 -25.72 24.28 7.74
N MET A 196 -25.22 25.30 7.03
CA MET A 196 -24.87 25.20 5.61
C MET A 196 -23.67 24.28 5.40
N VAL A 197 -22.59 24.45 6.17
CA VAL A 197 -21.41 23.57 6.10
C VAL A 197 -21.78 22.14 6.47
N PHE A 198 -22.58 21.95 7.53
CA PHE A 198 -23.07 20.63 7.94
C PHE A 198 -23.85 19.94 6.83
N SER A 199 -24.84 20.63 6.26
CA SER A 199 -25.71 20.07 5.22
C SER A 199 -24.91 19.75 3.95
N GLY A 200 -24.07 20.68 3.49
CA GLY A 200 -23.23 20.47 2.31
C GLY A 200 -22.25 19.31 2.48
N THR A 201 -21.56 19.25 3.62
CA THR A 201 -20.61 18.17 3.93
C THR A 201 -21.33 16.82 4.00
N THR A 202 -22.48 16.76 4.65
CA THR A 202 -23.28 15.53 4.80
C THR A 202 -23.76 15.02 3.45
N ILE A 203 -24.29 15.91 2.59
CA ILE A 203 -24.75 15.54 1.24
C ILE A 203 -23.60 14.98 0.41
N VAL A 204 -22.45 15.66 0.39
CA VAL A 204 -21.27 15.20 -0.38
C VAL A 204 -20.76 13.87 0.16
N MET A 205 -20.68 13.71 1.48
CA MET A 205 -20.24 12.47 2.11
C MET A 205 -21.12 11.29 1.69
N PHE A 206 -22.44 11.38 1.86
CA PHE A 206 -23.33 10.27 1.52
C PHE A 206 -23.45 10.02 0.01
N ALA A 207 -23.18 11.02 -0.83
CA ALA A 207 -23.20 10.85 -2.29
C ALA A 207 -21.92 10.23 -2.85
N ALA A 208 -20.75 10.54 -2.27
CA ALA A 208 -19.46 10.17 -2.83
C ALA A 208 -18.73 9.05 -2.08
N MET A 209 -19.01 8.86 -0.78
CA MET A 209 -18.25 7.92 0.05
C MET A 209 -18.88 6.53 0.11
N PRO A 210 -18.10 5.47 -0.16
CA PRO A 210 -18.59 4.11 0.04
C PRO A 210 -18.62 3.76 1.54
N ILE A 211 -19.75 3.22 1.99
CA ILE A 211 -19.91 2.66 3.32
C ILE A 211 -19.27 1.28 3.34
N TYR A 212 -18.52 0.95 4.38
CA TYR A 212 -17.91 -0.36 4.52
C TYR A 212 -18.99 -1.46 4.57
N PRO A 213 -18.94 -2.50 3.72
CA PRO A 213 -20.01 -3.49 3.56
C PRO A 213 -20.02 -4.59 4.64
N GLY A 214 -19.16 -4.51 5.66
CA GLY A 214 -19.06 -5.54 6.71
C GLY A 214 -20.35 -5.67 7.52
N ASN A 215 -20.82 -6.90 7.71
CA ASN A 215 -21.93 -7.19 8.63
C ASN A 215 -21.56 -6.71 10.03
N PHE A 216 -22.48 -5.98 10.68
CA PHE A 216 -22.44 -5.72 12.12
C PHE A 216 -22.38 -7.06 12.88
N SER A 217 -21.19 -7.46 13.34
CA SER A 217 -21.09 -8.41 14.44
C SER A 217 -21.05 -7.60 15.73
N LEU A 218 -22.23 -7.25 16.24
CA LEU A 218 -22.40 -6.79 17.64
C LEU A 218 -22.23 -7.98 18.58
#